data_AF-A0A9D7H029-F1
#
_entry.id   AF-A0A9D7H029-F1
#
_cell.length_a   1.000
_cell.length_b   1.000
_cell.length_c   1.000
_cell.angle_alpha   90.00
_cell.angle_beta   90.00
_cell.angle_gamma   90.00
#
_symmetry.space_group_name_H-M   'P 1'
#
loop_
_entity.id
_entity.type
_entity.pdbx_description
1 polymer ?
#
loop_
_entity_poly.entity_id
_entity_poly.type
_entity_poly.pdbx_seq_one_letter_code
_entity_poly.pdbx_strand_id
1 'polypeptide(L)'
;MYSITRRLPKFATLAVIALTAACSSDRVASPIASQLDPAMNVLAPALPGVVQQQAAVAQPSSAPAATSGKHWSFLSTAPSNAQSYSFTVNPTQTQSFIVGTHLVSFPANTICNPANSSYGVGTWLNTCSKLTTNITITATTWTDANGRAQIDFTNAIRFYPNSSGQLPAVYLRDPSAALANYSRIDYCSAAGSCVDEANADATLKTQRDPVTGYLFRLVRHFSGYNVWA
;
A
#
# COMPACT_ATOMS: atom_id res chain seq x y z
N MET A 1 51.68 -41.26 16.33
CA MET A 1 52.81 -40.58 15.67
C MET A 1 52.94 -41.13 14.25
N TYR A 2 52.42 -40.41 13.25
CA TYR A 2 52.78 -40.61 11.84
C TYR A 2 52.63 -39.27 11.13
N SER A 3 53.75 -38.79 10.59
CA SER A 3 53.92 -37.49 9.95
C SER A 3 53.71 -37.64 8.45
N ILE A 4 52.83 -36.82 7.85
CA ILE A 4 52.68 -36.72 6.40
C ILE A 4 52.83 -35.25 6.01
N THR A 5 54.00 -34.94 5.45
CA THR A 5 54.37 -33.70 4.77
C THR A 5 54.20 -33.91 3.27
N ARG A 6 53.42 -33.08 2.55
CA ARG A 6 53.56 -32.92 1.09
C ARG A 6 53.28 -31.48 0.64
N ARG A 7 54.03 -31.14 -0.41
CA ARG A 7 54.47 -29.82 -0.88
C ARG A 7 53.46 -29.17 -1.84
N LEU A 8 53.47 -27.83 -1.83
CA LEU A 8 52.99 -26.94 -2.89
C LEU A 8 53.80 -27.12 -4.20
N PRO A 9 53.19 -26.84 -5.36
CA PRO A 9 53.91 -26.22 -6.46
C PRO A 9 53.41 -24.79 -6.75
N LYS A 10 54.39 -23.92 -6.96
CA LYS A 10 54.30 -22.57 -7.50
C LYS A 10 54.11 -22.64 -9.03
N PHE A 11 53.17 -21.87 -9.58
CA PHE A 11 53.19 -21.44 -10.99
C PHE A 11 53.04 -19.91 -10.95
N ALA A 12 54.10 -19.14 -11.17
CA ALA A 12 54.79 -18.86 -12.43
C ALA A 12 54.03 -17.85 -13.31
N THR A 13 54.73 -16.73 -13.46
CA THR A 13 54.41 -15.40 -13.98
C THR A 13 54.36 -15.34 -15.52
N LEU A 14 53.82 -14.21 -16.02
CA LEU A 14 54.07 -13.52 -17.30
C LEU A 14 53.27 -13.90 -18.55
N ALA A 15 52.46 -12.94 -19.02
CA ALA A 15 52.59 -12.40 -20.38
C ALA A 15 51.93 -11.00 -20.46
N VAL A 16 52.76 -9.98 -20.67
CA VAL A 16 52.36 -8.64 -21.11
C VAL A 16 52.28 -8.70 -22.64
N ILE A 17 51.14 -8.34 -23.21
CA ILE A 17 51.02 -8.02 -24.64
C ILE A 17 50.39 -6.63 -24.73
N ALA A 18 51.23 -5.66 -25.09
CA ALA A 18 50.80 -4.36 -25.57
C ALA A 18 50.57 -4.47 -27.09
N LEU A 19 49.38 -4.11 -27.56
CA LEU A 19 49.13 -3.82 -28.96
C LEU A 19 48.33 -2.52 -29.03
N THR A 20 48.97 -1.48 -29.55
CA THR A 20 48.36 -0.22 -29.97
C THR A 20 48.07 -0.28 -31.47
N ALA A 21 46.83 0.01 -31.88
CA ALA A 21 46.52 0.63 -33.17
C ALA A 21 45.06 1.12 -33.17
N ALA A 22 44.90 2.39 -33.50
CA ALA A 22 43.66 3.12 -33.59
C ALA A 22 42.83 2.73 -34.83
N CYS A 23 41.51 2.75 -34.69
CA CYS A 23 40.57 3.07 -35.77
C CYS A 23 39.35 3.77 -35.15
N SER A 24 39.24 5.06 -35.43
CA SER A 24 38.05 5.88 -35.19
C SER A 24 36.89 5.37 -36.04
N SER A 25 35.72 5.19 -35.43
CA SER A 25 34.42 5.25 -36.11
C SER A 25 33.34 5.47 -35.07
N ASP A 26 32.66 6.60 -35.23
CA ASP A 26 31.51 7.06 -34.49
C ASP A 26 30.52 5.93 -34.17
N ARG A 27 30.28 5.71 -32.87
CA ARG A 27 29.01 5.18 -32.40
C ARG A 27 28.44 6.19 -31.42
N VAL A 28 27.60 7.04 -31.98
CA VAL A 28 26.58 7.80 -31.27
C VAL A 28 25.94 6.85 -30.26
N ALA A 29 26.26 7.04 -28.98
CA ALA A 29 25.54 6.42 -27.89
C ALA A 29 24.13 7.02 -27.93
N SER A 30 23.19 6.30 -28.52
CA SER A 30 21.78 6.58 -28.35
C SER A 30 21.49 6.63 -26.85
N PRO A 31 20.89 7.71 -26.33
CA PRO A 31 20.36 7.65 -24.98
C PRO A 31 19.29 6.57 -24.99
N ILE A 32 19.54 5.47 -24.27
CA ILE A 32 18.48 4.56 -23.86
C ILE A 32 17.68 5.37 -22.84
N ALA A 33 16.78 6.20 -23.36
CA ALA A 33 15.64 6.64 -22.60
C ALA A 33 14.93 5.35 -22.19
N SER A 34 15.06 4.97 -20.91
CA SER A 34 14.13 4.03 -20.29
C SER A 34 12.74 4.50 -20.67
N GLN A 35 12.11 3.78 -21.62
CA GLN A 35 10.69 3.92 -21.89
C GLN A 35 10.00 3.58 -20.57
N LEU A 36 9.63 4.64 -19.86
CA LEU A 36 8.64 4.54 -18.80
C LEU A 36 7.41 3.90 -19.44
N ASP A 37 7.07 2.73 -18.90
CA ASP A 37 5.95 1.91 -19.33
C ASP A 37 4.68 2.79 -19.42
N PRO A 38 4.05 2.97 -20.60
CA PRO A 38 2.92 3.89 -20.78
C PRO A 38 1.69 3.51 -19.96
N ALA A 39 1.68 2.32 -19.34
CA ALA A 39 0.65 1.89 -18.39
C ALA A 39 0.78 2.50 -16.97
N MET A 40 1.86 3.24 -16.67
CA MET A 40 2.07 3.87 -15.35
C MET A 40 1.61 5.33 -15.27
N ASN A 41 0.99 5.88 -16.34
CA ASN A 41 0.58 7.29 -16.36
C ASN A 41 -0.85 7.51 -15.82
N VAL A 42 -1.28 6.71 -14.85
CA VAL A 42 -2.32 7.17 -13.93
C VAL A 42 -1.60 8.09 -12.97
N LEU A 43 -1.57 9.39 -13.30
CA LEU A 43 -1.12 10.42 -12.38
C LEU A 43 -1.65 10.06 -10.99
N ALA A 44 -0.73 9.86 -10.04
CA ALA A 44 -1.10 9.82 -8.64
C ALA A 44 -2.09 10.96 -8.44
N PRO A 45 -3.31 10.71 -7.93
CA PRO A 45 -4.25 11.79 -7.70
C PRO A 45 -3.47 12.85 -6.95
N ALA A 46 -3.23 14.01 -7.60
CA ALA A 46 -2.44 15.07 -6.99
C ALA A 46 -3.06 15.25 -5.62
N LEU A 47 -2.28 15.10 -4.54
CA LEU A 47 -2.77 15.23 -3.17
C LEU A 47 -3.60 16.50 -3.17
N PRO A 48 -4.93 16.39 -3.20
CA PRO A 48 -5.70 17.52 -3.65
C PRO A 48 -5.50 18.59 -2.57
N GLY A 49 -5.61 19.88 -2.92
CA GLY A 49 -5.65 20.97 -1.93
C GLY A 49 -6.85 20.91 -0.98
N VAL A 50 -7.43 19.72 -0.82
CA VAL A 50 -8.46 19.30 0.11
C VAL A 50 -7.91 19.42 1.52
N VAL A 51 -8.75 19.96 2.40
CA VAL A 51 -8.50 20.06 3.83
C VAL A 51 -8.10 18.67 4.37
N GLN A 52 -6.82 18.49 4.64
CA GLN A 52 -6.32 17.32 5.35
C GLN A 52 -6.76 17.45 6.80
N GLN A 53 -7.62 16.54 7.24
CA GLN A 53 -8.04 16.50 8.64
C GLN A 53 -7.16 15.49 9.37
N GLN A 54 -6.51 15.93 10.44
CA GLN A 54 -5.81 15.00 11.32
C GLN A 54 -6.86 14.11 11.99
N ALA A 55 -6.75 12.79 11.84
CA ALA A 55 -7.59 11.89 12.60
C ALA A 55 -7.23 12.04 14.09
N ALA A 56 -8.25 12.12 14.94
CA ALA A 56 -8.02 12.15 16.36
C ALA A 56 -7.51 10.78 16.81
N VAL A 57 -6.46 10.76 17.64
CA VAL A 57 -6.08 9.53 18.34
C VAL A 57 -7.29 9.10 19.16
N ALA A 58 -7.79 7.90 18.89
CA ALA A 58 -8.91 7.35 19.63
C ALA A 58 -8.46 7.23 21.08
N GLN A 59 -9.13 7.96 21.98
CA GLN A 59 -8.95 7.71 23.40
C GLN A 59 -9.32 6.25 23.68
N PRO A 60 -8.71 5.58 24.68
CA PRO A 60 -9.21 4.31 25.19
C PRO A 60 -10.55 4.55 25.92
N SER A 61 -11.58 4.92 25.15
CA SER A 61 -12.95 4.76 25.60
C SER A 61 -13.31 3.30 25.39
N SER A 62 -14.23 2.78 26.19
CA SER A 62 -14.95 1.55 25.89
C SER A 62 -15.63 1.71 24.53
N ALA A 63 -14.88 1.43 23.47
CA ALA A 63 -15.32 1.57 22.11
C ALA A 63 -16.67 0.85 22.00
N PRO A 64 -17.71 1.47 21.41
CA PRO A 64 -18.94 0.75 21.16
C PRO A 64 -18.57 -0.52 20.40
N ALA A 65 -18.89 -1.67 21.01
CA ALA A 65 -18.64 -2.98 20.43
C ALA A 65 -19.08 -2.93 18.95
N ALA A 66 -18.24 -3.41 18.05
CA ALA A 66 -18.54 -3.47 16.62
C ALA A 66 -19.96 -4.01 16.42
N THR A 67 -20.93 -3.12 16.19
CA THR A 67 -22.36 -3.48 16.14
C THR A 67 -22.70 -4.26 14.87
N SER A 68 -21.71 -4.50 14.01
CA SER A 68 -21.77 -5.48 12.95
C SER A 68 -20.79 -6.61 13.29
N GLY A 69 -21.30 -7.75 13.74
CA GLY A 69 -20.55 -9.00 13.87
C GLY A 69 -20.04 -9.58 12.54
N LYS A 70 -19.87 -8.73 11.50
CA LYS A 70 -19.42 -9.09 10.16
C LYS A 70 -18.01 -8.58 9.83
N HIS A 71 -17.37 -7.79 10.69
CA HIS A 71 -15.97 -7.42 10.52
C HIS A 71 -15.11 -8.01 11.64
N TRP A 72 -14.22 -8.91 11.26
CA TRP A 72 -13.18 -9.42 12.14
C TRP A 72 -11.91 -8.64 11.79
N SER A 73 -11.35 -7.95 12.78
CA SER A 73 -9.99 -7.41 12.66
C SER A 73 -9.06 -8.56 12.28
N PHE A 74 -8.10 -8.32 11.37
CA PHE A 74 -7.07 -9.34 11.12
C PHE A 74 -6.07 -9.47 12.27
N LEU A 75 -6.15 -8.55 13.25
CA LEU A 75 -5.51 -8.70 14.54
C LEU A 75 -6.45 -9.45 15.48
N SER A 76 -6.09 -10.69 15.83
CA SER A 76 -6.68 -11.33 17.03
C SER A 76 -6.22 -10.63 18.31
N THR A 77 -5.06 -9.95 18.26
CA THR A 77 -4.50 -9.15 19.35
C THR A 77 -3.65 -8.05 18.73
N ALA A 78 -3.95 -6.79 19.04
CA ALA A 78 -3.17 -5.67 18.54
C ALA A 78 -1.75 -5.69 19.14
N PRO A 79 -0.70 -5.44 18.33
CA PRO A 79 0.66 -5.37 18.86
C PRO A 79 0.84 -4.17 19.78
N SER A 80 1.86 -4.20 20.63
CA SER A 80 2.11 -3.16 21.64
C SER A 80 2.41 -1.77 21.06
N ASN A 81 2.80 -1.69 19.79
CA ASN A 81 3.03 -0.45 19.05
C ASN A 81 1.81 -0.01 18.22
N ALA A 82 0.66 -0.66 18.36
CA ALA A 82 -0.55 -0.26 17.66
C ALA A 82 -1.14 1.04 18.20
N GLN A 83 -1.63 1.87 17.29
CA GLN A 83 -2.31 3.13 17.60
C GLN A 83 -3.63 3.20 16.86
N SER A 84 -4.71 3.51 17.58
CA SER A 84 -6.05 3.63 17.02
C SER A 84 -6.42 5.10 16.82
N TYR A 85 -7.11 5.38 15.72
CA TYR A 85 -7.57 6.69 15.31
C TYR A 85 -9.04 6.62 14.93
N SER A 86 -9.79 7.67 15.24
CA SER A 86 -11.19 7.77 14.84
C SER A 86 -11.43 9.10 14.13
N PHE A 87 -12.17 9.04 13.02
CA PHE A 87 -12.50 10.21 12.22
C PHE A 87 -13.87 10.05 11.57
N THR A 88 -14.53 11.19 11.31
CA THR A 88 -15.87 11.23 10.72
C THR A 88 -15.78 11.69 9.27
N VAL A 89 -16.30 10.86 8.37
CA VAL A 89 -16.35 11.13 6.94
C VAL A 89 -17.75 11.63 6.57
N ASN A 90 -17.82 12.76 5.89
CA ASN A 90 -18.98 13.19 5.14
C ASN A 90 -18.90 12.62 3.72
N PRO A 91 -19.71 11.60 3.38
CA PRO A 91 -19.58 10.89 2.11
C PRO A 91 -19.94 11.74 0.88
N THR A 92 -20.54 12.93 1.07
CA THR A 92 -20.89 13.84 -0.02
C THR A 92 -19.74 14.75 -0.44
N GLN A 93 -18.62 14.73 0.29
CA GLN A 93 -17.45 15.58 0.06
C GLN A 93 -16.21 14.73 -0.19
N THR A 94 -15.29 15.26 -1.00
CA THR A 94 -13.96 14.67 -1.12
C THR A 94 -13.14 15.07 0.09
N GLN A 95 -12.64 14.08 0.84
CA GLN A 95 -11.89 14.29 2.08
C GLN A 95 -10.65 13.41 2.14
N SER A 96 -9.69 13.80 2.94
CA SER A 96 -8.52 12.97 3.27
C SER A 96 -8.15 13.13 4.73
N PHE A 97 -7.71 12.02 5.33
CA PHE A 97 -7.43 11.92 6.75
C PHE A 97 -6.04 11.38 6.98
N ILE A 98 -5.27 12.07 7.82
CA ILE A 98 -3.97 11.60 8.27
C ILE A 98 -4.20 10.66 9.47
N VAL A 99 -3.70 9.44 9.37
CA VAL A 99 -3.82 8.37 10.37
C VAL A 99 -2.41 7.95 10.78
N GLY A 100 -1.90 8.51 11.87
CA GLY A 100 -0.49 8.39 12.23
C GLY A 100 0.41 9.01 11.16
N THR A 101 1.23 8.19 10.50
CA THR A 101 2.04 8.60 9.35
C THR A 101 1.41 8.26 8.00
N HIS A 102 0.23 7.63 8.01
CA HIS A 102 -0.49 7.17 6.84
C HIS A 102 -1.55 8.19 6.42
N LEU A 103 -2.07 8.04 5.21
CA LEU A 103 -3.15 8.87 4.68
C LEU A 103 -4.24 7.98 4.10
N VAL A 104 -5.50 8.36 4.31
CA VAL A 104 -6.65 7.71 3.70
C VAL A 104 -7.46 8.77 2.98
N SER A 105 -7.81 8.53 1.72
CA SER A 105 -8.58 9.47 0.90
C SER A 105 -9.93 8.89 0.50
N PHE A 106 -10.95 9.74 0.51
CA PHE A 106 -12.33 9.40 0.16
C PHE A 106 -12.84 10.41 -0.86
N PRO A 107 -12.94 10.05 -2.15
CA PRO A 107 -13.69 10.87 -3.09
C PRO A 107 -15.17 10.89 -2.72
N ALA A 108 -15.84 12.01 -2.99
CA ALA A 108 -17.28 12.14 -2.78
C ALA A 108 -18.06 11.01 -3.48
N ASN A 109 -19.12 10.54 -2.83
CA ASN A 109 -20.09 9.57 -3.32
C ASN A 109 -19.50 8.19 -3.66
N THR A 110 -18.45 7.76 -2.96
CA THR A 110 -17.81 6.45 -3.16
C THR A 110 -18.19 5.40 -2.11
N ILE A 111 -18.62 5.83 -0.92
CA ILE A 111 -18.97 4.94 0.20
C ILE A 111 -20.33 4.28 -0.04
N CYS A 112 -20.38 2.95 -0.03
CA CYS A 112 -21.65 2.22 -0.04
C CYS A 112 -22.33 2.31 1.33
N ASN A 113 -23.66 2.45 1.34
CA ASN A 113 -24.41 2.50 2.58
C ASN A 113 -24.39 1.13 3.29
N PRO A 114 -23.79 1.00 4.49
CA PRO A 114 -23.66 -0.29 5.17
C PRO A 114 -25.00 -0.86 5.63
N ALA A 115 -26.05 -0.04 5.75
CA ALA A 115 -27.38 -0.51 6.14
C ALA A 115 -28.10 -1.32 5.04
N ASN A 116 -27.71 -1.16 3.78
CA ASN A 116 -28.37 -1.82 2.63
C ASN A 116 -27.40 -2.54 1.70
N SER A 117 -26.14 -2.69 2.11
CA SER A 117 -25.14 -3.37 1.31
C SER A 117 -24.51 -4.53 2.06
N SER A 118 -24.32 -5.64 1.34
CA SER A 118 -23.55 -6.78 1.84
C SER A 118 -22.06 -6.47 1.80
N TYR A 119 -21.31 -7.17 2.64
CA TYR A 119 -19.86 -7.07 2.73
C TYR A 119 -19.27 -8.49 2.69
N GLY A 120 -18.20 -8.68 1.92
CA GLY A 120 -17.48 -9.95 1.78
C GLY A 120 -17.17 -10.30 0.32
N VAL A 121 -16.37 -11.35 0.16
CA VAL A 121 -15.99 -11.90 -1.15
C VAL A 121 -17.24 -12.13 -2.01
N GLY A 122 -17.19 -11.73 -3.28
CA GLY A 122 -18.31 -11.79 -4.21
C GLY A 122 -19.31 -10.63 -4.13
N THR A 123 -19.20 -9.74 -3.14
CA THR A 123 -20.07 -8.55 -3.00
C THR A 123 -19.35 -7.21 -3.14
N TRP A 124 -18.02 -7.21 -3.06
CA TRP A 124 -17.20 -5.99 -3.11
C TRP A 124 -17.34 -5.22 -4.43
N LEU A 125 -17.57 -5.92 -5.55
CA LEU A 125 -17.71 -5.32 -6.88
C LEU A 125 -19.15 -4.98 -7.26
N ASN A 126 -20.13 -5.38 -6.44
CA ASN A 126 -21.54 -5.13 -6.77
C ASN A 126 -21.85 -3.64 -6.68
N THR A 127 -22.80 -3.17 -7.49
CA THR A 127 -23.35 -1.82 -7.34
C THR A 127 -23.98 -1.64 -5.95
N CYS A 128 -24.13 -0.39 -5.52
CA CYS A 128 -24.67 -0.07 -4.20
C CYS A 128 -25.32 1.31 -4.17
N SER A 129 -26.29 1.46 -3.26
CA SER A 129 -26.75 2.77 -2.85
C SER A 129 -25.65 3.47 -2.06
N LYS A 130 -25.34 4.71 -2.45
CA LYS A 130 -24.30 5.51 -1.79
C LYS A 130 -24.78 5.99 -0.43
N LEU A 131 -23.85 6.05 0.52
CA LEU A 131 -24.10 6.64 1.82
C LEU A 131 -24.19 8.16 1.67
N THR A 132 -25.19 8.78 2.30
CA THR A 132 -25.41 10.25 2.25
C THR A 132 -25.25 10.90 3.62
N THR A 133 -25.14 10.11 4.69
CA THR A 133 -24.96 10.57 6.06
C THR A 133 -23.54 10.35 6.53
N ASN A 134 -23.09 11.17 7.47
CA ASN A 134 -21.76 11.02 8.06
C ASN A 134 -21.55 9.62 8.66
N ILE A 135 -20.32 9.11 8.57
CA ILE A 135 -19.90 7.84 9.16
C ILE A 135 -18.59 8.01 9.92
N THR A 136 -18.53 7.46 11.12
CA THR A 136 -17.30 7.39 11.92
C THR A 136 -16.55 6.11 11.59
N ILE A 137 -15.29 6.28 11.22
CA ILE A 137 -14.38 5.20 10.86
C ILE A 137 -13.27 5.12 11.91
N THR A 138 -12.96 3.89 12.32
CA THR A 138 -11.82 3.61 13.20
C THR A 138 -10.75 2.88 12.42
N ALA A 139 -9.53 3.40 12.47
CA ALA A 139 -8.35 2.81 11.88
C ALA A 139 -7.28 2.55 12.95
N THR A 140 -6.68 1.37 12.95
CA THR A 140 -5.57 1.00 13.82
C THR A 140 -4.32 0.81 12.96
N THR A 141 -3.23 1.48 13.31
CA THR A 141 -1.97 1.42 12.56
C THR A 141 -0.85 0.89 13.43
N TRP A 142 0.09 0.15 12.83
CA TRP A 142 1.30 -0.30 13.51
C TRP A 142 2.40 -0.58 12.49
N THR A 143 3.53 -1.03 13.01
CA THR A 143 4.66 -1.51 12.20
C THR A 143 4.97 -2.93 12.62
N ASP A 144 5.18 -3.83 11.66
CA ASP A 144 5.58 -5.21 11.95
C ASP A 144 7.06 -5.32 12.38
N ALA A 145 7.52 -6.53 12.67
CA ALA A 145 8.90 -6.79 13.09
C ALA A 145 9.96 -6.43 12.03
N ASN A 146 9.57 -6.30 10.77
CA ASN A 146 10.44 -5.93 9.65
C ASN A 146 10.38 -4.43 9.33
N GLY A 147 9.65 -3.64 10.11
CA GLY A 147 9.50 -2.21 9.82
C GLY A 147 8.39 -1.90 8.80
N ARG A 148 7.56 -2.87 8.40
CA ARG A 148 6.52 -2.66 7.38
C ARG A 148 5.27 -2.04 7.96
N ALA A 149 4.74 -1.05 7.25
CA ALA A 149 3.53 -0.34 7.63
C ALA A 149 2.29 -1.24 7.53
N GLN A 150 1.39 -1.08 8.49
CA GLN A 150 0.17 -1.86 8.65
C GLN A 150 -0.98 -0.92 9.04
N ILE A 151 -2.15 -1.14 8.46
CA ILE A 151 -3.40 -0.47 8.84
C ILE A 151 -4.54 -1.47 8.86
N ASP A 152 -5.41 -1.39 9.85
CA ASP A 152 -6.66 -2.13 9.94
C ASP A 152 -7.82 -1.17 10.16
N PHE A 153 -8.94 -1.41 9.49
CA PHE A 153 -10.16 -0.64 9.67
C PHE A 153 -11.20 -1.48 10.38
N THR A 154 -11.80 -0.99 11.46
CA THR A 154 -12.81 -1.78 12.21
C THR A 154 -14.14 -1.90 11.44
N ASN A 155 -14.43 -0.94 10.55
CA ASN A 155 -15.71 -0.88 9.86
C ASN A 155 -15.71 -1.76 8.60
N ALA A 156 -16.65 -2.71 8.50
CA ALA A 156 -16.98 -3.40 7.25
C ALA A 156 -17.68 -2.46 6.26
N ILE A 157 -16.91 -1.66 5.55
CA ILE A 157 -17.39 -0.73 4.53
C ILE A 157 -16.89 -1.20 3.17
N ARG A 158 -17.74 -1.12 2.14
CA ARG A 158 -17.33 -1.29 0.76
C ARG A 158 -17.47 -0.01 -0.04
N PHE A 159 -16.75 0.07 -1.15
CA PHE A 159 -16.68 1.23 -2.01
C PHE A 159 -17.10 0.86 -3.42
N TYR A 160 -17.82 1.77 -4.04
CA TYR A 160 -18.17 1.69 -5.45
C TYR A 160 -17.73 2.99 -6.12
N PRO A 161 -17.20 2.98 -7.35
CA PRO A 161 -16.74 4.21 -8.00
C PRO A 161 -17.83 5.29 -8.04
N ASN A 162 -17.44 6.56 -7.95
CA ASN A 162 -18.35 7.68 -8.19
C ASN A 162 -18.59 7.88 -9.71
N SER A 163 -19.37 8.89 -10.09
CA SER A 163 -19.66 9.19 -11.51
C SER A 163 -18.42 9.52 -12.34
N SER A 164 -17.33 9.92 -11.70
CA SER A 164 -16.04 10.20 -12.34
C SER A 164 -15.09 9.00 -12.31
N GLY A 165 -15.56 7.82 -11.90
CA GLY A 165 -14.74 6.60 -11.82
C GLY A 165 -13.74 6.57 -10.66
N GLN A 166 -13.82 7.49 -9.70
CA GLN A 166 -12.87 7.58 -8.59
C GLN A 166 -13.19 6.58 -7.48
N LEU A 167 -12.15 6.10 -6.79
CA LEU A 167 -12.23 5.22 -5.62
C LEU A 167 -11.44 5.78 -4.45
N PRO A 168 -11.77 5.38 -3.21
CA PRO A 168 -10.93 5.63 -2.05
C PRO A 168 -9.55 5.00 -2.23
N ALA A 169 -8.57 5.58 -1.54
CA ALA A 169 -7.20 5.11 -1.57
C ALA A 169 -6.59 5.11 -0.17
N VAL A 170 -5.76 4.11 0.11
CA VAL A 170 -4.90 4.03 1.27
C VAL A 170 -3.48 4.38 0.85
N TYR A 171 -2.80 5.18 1.66
CA TYR A 171 -1.42 5.61 1.48
C TYR A 171 -0.64 5.18 2.73
N LEU A 172 0.22 4.17 2.58
CA LEU A 172 1.05 3.64 3.65
C LEU A 172 2.46 4.20 3.51
N ARG A 173 2.96 4.82 4.58
CA ARG A 173 4.29 5.39 4.59
C ARG A 173 5.30 4.33 5.02
N ASP A 174 6.12 3.89 4.08
CA ASP A 174 7.27 3.00 4.29
C ASP A 174 8.36 3.41 3.28
N PRO A 175 9.30 4.29 3.67
CA PRO A 175 10.31 4.80 2.76
C PRO A 175 11.21 3.71 2.15
N SER A 176 11.44 2.62 2.88
CA SER A 176 12.26 1.51 2.39
C SER A 176 11.52 0.75 1.28
N ALA A 177 10.25 0.39 1.52
CA ALA A 177 9.42 -0.26 0.51
C ALA A 177 9.09 0.64 -0.68
N ALA A 178 8.97 1.95 -0.49
CA ALA A 178 8.70 2.88 -1.60
C ALA A 178 9.85 2.93 -2.63
N LEU A 179 11.08 2.59 -2.22
CA LEU A 179 12.26 2.48 -3.09
C LEU A 179 12.33 1.13 -3.83
N ALA A 180 11.68 0.09 -3.33
CA ALA A 180 11.71 -1.25 -3.90
C ALA A 180 10.58 -1.44 -4.95
N ASN A 181 10.97 -1.73 -6.19
CA ASN A 181 10.04 -1.82 -7.33
C ASN A 181 9.05 -3.00 -7.25
N TYR A 182 9.34 -3.98 -6.40
CA TYR A 182 8.53 -5.17 -6.16
C TYR A 182 7.62 -5.04 -4.93
N SER A 183 7.74 -3.94 -4.18
CA SER A 183 6.89 -3.69 -3.02
C SER A 183 5.47 -3.32 -3.40
N ARG A 184 4.51 -3.79 -2.59
CA ARG A 184 3.08 -3.62 -2.82
C ARG A 184 2.31 -3.54 -1.49
N ILE A 185 1.05 -3.11 -1.58
CA ILE A 185 0.08 -3.15 -0.49
C ILE A 185 -0.83 -4.35 -0.71
N ASP A 186 -0.76 -5.33 0.19
CA ASP A 186 -1.64 -6.51 0.17
C ASP A 186 -2.87 -6.24 1.06
N TYR A 187 -4.01 -6.83 0.68
CA TYR A 187 -5.21 -6.88 1.51
C TYR A 187 -5.09 -8.06 2.46
N CYS A 188 -5.25 -7.83 3.77
CA CYS A 188 -5.30 -8.86 4.79
C CYS A 188 -6.74 -9.12 5.25
N SER A 189 -7.18 -10.35 5.05
CA SER A 189 -8.44 -10.84 5.58
C SER A 189 -8.39 -11.04 7.09
N ALA A 190 -9.56 -11.07 7.71
CA ALA A 190 -9.75 -11.46 9.10
C ALA A 190 -9.07 -12.78 9.51
N ALA A 191 -8.95 -13.72 8.56
CA ALA A 191 -8.31 -15.01 8.78
C ALA A 191 -6.77 -14.92 8.79
N GLY A 192 -6.20 -13.72 8.68
CA GLY A 192 -4.76 -13.47 8.64
C GLY A 192 -4.11 -13.76 7.27
N SER A 193 -4.89 -14.17 6.27
CA SER A 193 -4.37 -14.34 4.91
C SER A 193 -4.32 -12.99 4.20
N CYS A 194 -3.13 -12.64 3.69
CA CYS A 194 -2.90 -11.44 2.91
C CYS A 194 -2.68 -11.77 1.43
N VAL A 195 -3.32 -11.02 0.53
CA VAL A 195 -3.30 -11.24 -0.91
C VAL A 195 -3.16 -9.93 -1.69
N ASP A 196 -2.45 -9.99 -2.81
CA ASP A 196 -2.44 -8.90 -3.78
C ASP A 196 -3.68 -8.99 -4.68
N GLU A 197 -4.69 -8.16 -4.42
CA GLU A 197 -5.90 -8.16 -5.25
C GLU A 197 -5.68 -7.50 -6.62
N ALA A 198 -4.52 -6.87 -6.86
CA ALA A 198 -4.17 -6.38 -8.19
C ALA A 198 -4.01 -7.50 -9.22
N ASN A 199 -3.79 -8.74 -8.76
CA ASN A 199 -3.79 -9.93 -9.61
C ASN A 199 -5.17 -10.20 -10.23
N ALA A 200 -6.25 -9.81 -9.53
CA ALA A 200 -7.63 -9.97 -10.00
C ALA A 200 -8.20 -8.68 -10.60
N ASP A 201 -7.81 -7.51 -10.09
CA ASP A 201 -8.21 -6.20 -10.58
C ASP A 201 -6.98 -5.28 -10.70
N ALA A 202 -6.42 -5.17 -11.90
CA ALA A 202 -5.22 -4.37 -12.16
C ALA A 202 -5.39 -2.87 -11.82
N THR A 203 -6.62 -2.37 -11.67
CA THR A 203 -6.86 -0.98 -11.22
C THR A 203 -6.45 -0.76 -9.77
N LEU A 204 -6.30 -1.83 -8.99
CA LEU A 204 -5.86 -1.81 -7.60
C LEU A 204 -4.34 -1.97 -7.47
N LYS A 205 -3.58 -1.89 -8.57
CA LYS A 205 -2.12 -2.00 -8.52
C LYS A 205 -1.54 -0.94 -7.59
N THR A 206 -0.61 -1.37 -6.73
CA THR A 206 0.11 -0.45 -5.85
C THR A 206 1.00 0.47 -6.66
N GLN A 207 0.88 1.75 -6.39
CA GLN A 207 1.76 2.79 -6.87
C GLN A 207 2.72 3.21 -5.75
N ARG A 208 3.90 3.71 -6.13
CA ARG A 208 4.97 4.07 -5.20
C ARG A 208 5.45 5.47 -5.50
N ASP A 209 5.69 6.22 -4.45
CA ASP A 209 6.34 7.51 -4.49
C ASP A 209 7.62 7.45 -3.62
N PRO A 210 8.79 7.19 -4.25
CA PRO A 210 10.05 7.11 -3.52
C PRO A 210 10.50 8.46 -2.94
N VAL A 211 9.96 9.58 -3.41
CA VAL A 211 10.32 10.91 -2.91
C VAL A 211 9.66 11.17 -1.56
N THR A 212 8.37 10.85 -1.44
CA THR A 212 7.63 11.05 -0.18
C THR A 212 7.70 9.84 0.76
N GLY A 213 8.07 8.67 0.24
CA GLY A 213 8.13 7.41 0.98
C GLY A 213 6.77 6.74 1.14
N TYR A 214 5.80 7.07 0.29
CA TYR A 214 4.47 6.45 0.29
C TYR A 214 4.36 5.34 -0.74
N LEU A 215 3.69 4.27 -0.34
CA LEU A 215 3.00 3.36 -1.24
C LEU A 215 1.52 3.73 -1.18
N PHE A 216 0.82 3.70 -2.31
CA PHE A 216 -0.61 3.91 -2.31
C PHE A 216 -1.34 2.95 -3.24
N ARG A 217 -2.60 2.70 -2.87
CA ARG A 217 -3.44 1.72 -3.54
C ARG A 217 -4.91 2.16 -3.46
N LEU A 218 -5.61 2.10 -4.59
CA LEU A 218 -7.06 2.22 -4.60
C LEU A 218 -7.67 1.00 -3.90
N VAL A 219 -8.76 1.20 -3.16
CA VAL A 219 -9.41 0.13 -2.38
C VAL A 219 -10.89 0.01 -2.71
N ARG A 220 -11.40 -1.23 -2.71
CA ARG A 220 -12.83 -1.56 -2.95
C ARG A 220 -13.58 -1.82 -1.65
N HIS A 221 -12.87 -2.00 -0.54
CA HIS A 221 -13.45 -2.20 0.77
C HIS A 221 -12.48 -1.71 1.84
N PHE A 222 -12.95 -1.69 3.08
CA PHE A 222 -12.12 -1.54 4.25
C PHE A 222 -11.92 -2.86 4.95
N SER A 223 -10.67 -3.13 5.28
CA SER A 223 -10.14 -4.33 5.91
C SER A 223 -8.74 -4.05 6.44
N GLY A 224 -7.95 -5.08 6.70
CA GLY A 224 -6.52 -4.96 6.88
C GLY A 224 -5.75 -4.70 5.59
N TYR A 225 -4.69 -3.91 5.69
CA TYR A 225 -3.71 -3.71 4.63
C TYR A 225 -2.30 -3.70 5.20
N ASN A 226 -1.37 -4.37 4.51
CA ASN A 226 0.03 -4.41 4.87
C ASN A 226 0.93 -4.10 3.68
N VAL A 227 2.11 -3.54 3.97
CA VAL A 227 3.18 -3.43 2.99
C VAL A 227 3.92 -4.77 2.90
N TRP A 228 3.99 -5.34 1.69
CA TRP A 228 4.82 -6.50 1.35
C TRP A 228 6.00 -6.05 0.51
N ALA A 229 7.22 -6.46 0.88
CA ALA A 229 8.48 -5.97 0.34
C ALA A 229 9.67 -6.80 0.82
#